data_AF-A0A8S2APB2-F1
#
_entry.id   AF-A0A8S2APB2-F1
#
_cell.length_a   1.000
_cell.length_b   1.000
_cell.length_c   1.000
_cell.angle_alpha   90.00
_cell.angle_beta   90.00
_cell.angle_gamma   90.00
#
_symmetry.space_group_name_H-M   'P 1'
#
loop_
_entity.id
_entity.type
_entity.pdbx_description
1 polymer ?
#
loop_
_entity_poly.entity_id
_entity_poly.type
_entity_poly.pdbx_seq_one_letter_code
_entity_poly.pdbx_strand_id
1 'polypeptide(L)'
;MDAGIPKKLAPTIGIAVDHCRKNRSLEGLQTNVQRLKTYKTKLVIFLRHARKVKAGDSTPEELANATQVQGDYLPIVREKPTMELVKLTSEMKSFKAYDKIRLERTNKRHAGARAKRPSEAEEEEKK
;
A
#
# COMPACT_ATOMS: atom_id res chain seq x y z
N MET A 1 9.58 -2.55 10.94
CA MET A 1 9.92 -1.11 10.74
C MET A 1 10.71 -1.05 9.44
N ASP A 2 10.01 -1.28 8.33
CA ASP A 2 10.64 -1.86 7.13
C ASP A 2 11.37 -0.81 6.27
N ALA A 3 11.21 0.47 6.63
CA ALA A 3 11.96 1.60 6.09
C ALA A 3 13.21 1.95 6.91
N GLY A 4 13.50 1.26 8.02
CA GLY A 4 14.68 1.54 8.86
C GLY A 4 14.64 2.89 9.59
N ILE A 5 13.45 3.46 9.80
CA ILE A 5 13.25 4.72 10.56
C ILE A 5 12.64 4.36 11.92
N PRO A 6 13.31 4.70 13.04
CA PRO A 6 12.74 4.42 14.35
C PRO A 6 11.55 5.33 14.66
N LYS A 7 10.51 4.78 15.31
CA LYS A 7 9.26 5.49 15.67
C LYS A 7 9.46 6.82 16.39
N LYS A 8 10.46 6.90 17.28
CA LYS A 8 10.74 8.12 18.06
C LYS A 8 11.44 9.21 17.23
N LEU A 9 12.18 8.81 16.20
CA LEU A 9 12.91 9.72 15.31
C LEU A 9 12.02 10.28 14.21
N ALA A 10 11.04 9.49 13.74
CA ALA A 10 10.14 9.91 12.66
C ALA A 10 9.48 11.29 12.88
N PRO A 11 8.89 11.60 14.06
CA PRO A 11 8.31 12.93 14.31
C PRO A 11 9.33 14.07 14.26
N THR A 12 10.57 13.83 14.70
CA THR A 12 11.63 14.86 14.69
C THR A 12 12.12 15.23 13.29
N ILE A 13 11.89 14.34 12.33
CA ILE A 13 12.23 14.50 10.92
C ILE A 13 11.01 14.99 10.10
N GLY A 14 9.86 15.25 10.75
CA GLY A 14 8.65 15.72 10.08
C GLY A 14 7.81 14.60 9.45
N ILE A 15 7.97 13.35 9.89
CA ILE A 15 7.13 12.23 9.48
C ILE A 15 6.04 12.02 10.55
N ALA A 16 4.77 12.18 10.16
CA ALA A 16 3.63 11.87 11.03
C ALA A 16 3.49 10.35 11.22
N VAL A 17 3.40 9.91 12.48
CA VAL A 17 3.28 8.49 12.84
C VAL A 17 1.91 8.21 13.44
N ASP A 18 1.12 7.38 12.76
CA ASP A 18 -0.13 6.83 13.27
C ASP A 18 0.08 5.39 13.77
N HIS A 19 -0.14 5.18 15.07
CA HIS A 19 0.07 3.89 15.74
C HIS A 19 -1.14 2.96 15.62
N CYS A 20 -2.32 3.50 15.33
CA CYS A 20 -3.56 2.74 15.23
C CYS A 20 -3.72 2.06 13.87
N ARG A 21 -3.03 2.58 12.84
CA ARG A 21 -3.10 2.06 11.48
C ARG A 21 -2.42 0.69 11.34
N LYS A 22 -3.13 -0.26 10.74
CA LYS A 22 -2.62 -1.59 10.36
C LYS A 22 -2.78 -1.78 8.85
N ASN A 23 -1.76 -2.34 8.19
CA ASN A 23 -1.84 -2.70 6.77
C ASN A 23 -2.44 -4.10 6.62
N ARG A 24 -3.42 -4.26 5.73
CA ARG A 24 -4.01 -5.56 5.39
C ARG A 24 -3.40 -6.16 4.12
N SER A 25 -2.86 -5.32 3.24
CA SER A 25 -2.21 -5.71 1.99
C SER A 25 -0.71 -5.46 2.05
N LEU A 26 0.04 -6.35 1.40
CA LEU A 26 1.50 -6.25 1.25
C LEU A 26 1.87 -5.15 0.27
N GLU A 27 1.13 -5.00 -0.83
CA GLU A 27 1.33 -3.97 -1.86
C GLU A 27 1.34 -2.56 -1.23
N GLY A 28 0.32 -2.24 -0.43
CA GLY A 28 0.22 -0.95 0.23
C GLY A 28 1.35 -0.72 1.25
N LEU A 29 1.83 -1.76 1.92
CA LEU A 29 2.99 -1.67 2.79
C LEU A 29 4.26 -1.33 1.99
N GLN A 30 4.50 -2.02 0.88
CA GLN A 30 5.67 -1.79 0.03
C GLN A 30 5.70 -0.39 -0.56
N THR A 31 4.59 0.11 -1.10
CA THR A 31 4.50 1.48 -1.63
C THR A 31 4.84 2.52 -0.55
N ASN A 32 4.34 2.34 0.67
CA ASN A 32 4.64 3.24 1.79
C ASN A 32 6.11 3.18 2.21
N VAL A 33 6.71 1.98 2.24
CA VAL A 33 8.14 1.81 2.56
C VAL A 33 9.01 2.49 1.51
N GLN A 34 8.69 2.33 0.22
CA GLN A 34 9.39 3.02 -0.86
C GLN A 34 9.25 4.54 -0.73
N ARG A 35 8.06 5.04 -0.42
CA ARG A 35 7.83 6.47 -0.15
C ARG A 35 8.68 7.00 1.02
N LEU A 36 8.78 6.25 2.11
CA LEU A 36 9.62 6.66 3.25
C LEU A 36 11.11 6.64 2.92
N LYS A 37 11.57 5.68 2.10
CA LYS A 37 12.95 5.64 1.61
C LYS A 37 13.27 6.84 0.71
N THR A 38 12.39 7.13 -0.26
CA THR A 38 12.55 8.30 -1.15
C THR A 38 12.48 9.63 -0.39
N TYR A 39 11.65 9.72 0.65
CA TYR A 39 11.64 10.86 1.57
C TYR A 39 13.01 11.02 2.25
N LYS A 40 13.54 9.94 2.84
CA LYS A 40 14.82 9.95 3.56
C LYS A 40 16.01 10.32 2.66
N THR A 41 16.05 9.87 1.41
CA THR A 41 17.14 10.22 0.47
C THR A 41 17.13 11.68 0.04
N LYS A 42 15.96 12.33 0.05
CA LYS A 42 15.79 13.74 -0.36
C LYS A 42 15.82 14.71 0.82
N LEU A 43 15.75 14.19 2.04
CA LEU A 43 15.76 14.98 3.26
C LEU A 43 17.18 15.48 3.52
N VAL A 44 17.32 16.80 3.65
CA VAL A 44 18.55 17.46 4.10
C VAL A 44 18.41 17.81 5.58
N ILE A 45 19.30 17.28 6.43
CA ILE A 45 19.28 17.53 7.89
C ILE A 45 20.39 18.51 8.24
N PHE A 46 20.00 19.66 8.78
CA PHE A 46 20.92 20.67 9.27
C PHE A 46 21.49 20.28 10.63
N LEU A 47 22.78 20.56 10.80
CA LEU A 47 23.49 20.43 12.07
C LEU A 47 22.78 21.25 13.15
N ARG A 48 22.43 20.61 14.26
CA ARG A 48 21.92 21.36 15.42
C ARG A 48 22.98 22.32 15.96
N HIS A 49 24.27 21.95 15.89
CA HIS A 49 25.41 22.77 16.31
C HIS A 49 26.49 22.69 15.24
N ALA A 50 26.86 23.82 14.62
CA ALA A 50 27.78 23.87 13.48
C ALA A 50 29.15 23.20 13.72
N ARG A 51 29.61 23.10 14.98
CA ARG A 51 30.93 22.52 15.35
C ARG A 51 30.89 21.04 15.71
N LYS A 52 29.71 20.40 15.74
CA LYS A 52 29.55 19.00 16.14
C LYS A 52 28.69 18.25 15.13
N VAL A 53 29.36 17.61 14.18
CA VAL A 53 28.74 16.73 13.18
C VAL A 53 28.38 15.40 13.83
N LYS A 54 27.13 14.98 13.69
CA LYS A 54 26.59 13.70 14.14
C LYS A 54 26.21 12.83 12.94
N ALA A 55 26.09 11.52 13.20
CA ALA A 55 25.58 10.59 12.22
C ALA A 55 24.13 10.97 11.84
N GLY A 56 23.94 11.31 10.56
CA GLY A 56 22.65 11.74 10.02
C GLY A 56 22.57 13.22 9.65
N ASP A 57 23.58 14.03 9.97
CA ASP A 57 23.67 15.40 9.44
C ASP A 57 24.11 15.39 7.97
N SER A 58 23.61 16.34 7.19
CA SER A 58 23.96 16.50 5.77
C SER A 58 25.36 17.08 5.56
N THR A 59 25.95 16.78 4.40
CA THR A 59 27.26 17.32 4.01
C THR A 59 27.18 18.83 3.76
N PRO A 60 28.27 19.59 3.90
CA PRO A 60 28.27 21.03 3.63
C PRO A 60 27.84 21.38 2.19
N GLU A 61 28.09 20.50 1.23
CA GLU A 61 27.68 20.64 -0.17
C GLU A 61 26.15 20.54 -0.34
N GLU A 62 25.51 19.59 0.35
CA GLU A 62 24.05 19.46 0.37
C GLU A 62 23.38 20.65 1.06
N LEU A 63 23.99 21.16 2.13
CA LEU A 63 23.48 22.31 2.88
C LEU A 63 23.53 23.60 2.06
N ALA A 64 24.57 23.81 1.26
CA ALA A 64 24.69 24.98 0.40
C ALA A 64 23.64 25.00 -0.74
N ASN A 65 23.26 23.81 -1.23
CA ASN A 65 22.24 23.65 -2.27
C ASN A 65 20.82 23.54 -1.72
N ALA A 66 20.66 23.51 -0.40
CA ALA A 66 19.36 23.33 0.24
C ALA A 66 18.46 24.55 -0.01
N THR A 67 17.35 24.31 -0.69
CA THR A 67 16.31 25.31 -0.94
C THR A 67 14.99 24.84 -0.38
N GLN A 68 14.14 25.78 0.03
CA GLN A 68 12.80 25.44 0.51
C GLN A 68 11.94 24.97 -0.66
N VAL A 69 11.37 23.77 -0.54
CA VAL A 69 10.36 23.30 -1.49
C VAL A 69 9.08 24.11 -1.30
N GLN A 70 8.61 24.76 -2.36
CA GLN A 70 7.32 25.44 -2.38
C GLN A 70 6.25 24.49 -2.92
N GLY A 71 5.15 24.32 -2.18
CA GLY A 71 4.02 23.44 -2.55
C GLY A 71 4.06 22.06 -1.90
N ASP A 72 3.25 21.14 -2.44
CA ASP A 72 3.07 19.79 -1.88
C ASP A 72 4.32 18.91 -2.08
N TYR A 73 4.81 18.32 -0.99
CA TYR A 73 5.96 17.42 -1.05
C TYR A 73 5.56 15.97 -1.34
N LEU A 74 6.08 15.41 -2.45
CA LEU A 74 5.74 14.06 -2.95
C LEU A 74 4.22 13.85 -3.05
N PRO A 75 3.50 14.56 -3.93
CA PRO A 75 2.05 14.39 -4.05
C PRO A 75 1.68 12.95 -4.41
N ILE A 76 0.60 12.43 -3.83
CA ILE A 76 0.08 11.10 -4.17
C ILE A 76 -0.69 11.23 -5.47
N VAL A 77 -0.08 10.81 -6.57
CA VAL A 77 -0.72 10.80 -7.89
C VAL A 77 -1.36 9.44 -8.14
N ARG A 78 -2.56 9.44 -8.71
CA ARG A 78 -3.23 8.21 -9.17
C ARG A 78 -2.72 7.87 -10.56
N GLU A 79 -1.74 6.99 -10.63
CA GLU A 79 -1.27 6.44 -11.90
C GLU A 79 -2.40 5.65 -12.57
N LYS A 80 -2.75 6.02 -13.80
CA LYS A 80 -3.68 5.26 -14.61
C LYS A 80 -2.88 4.15 -15.29
N PRO A 81 -3.20 2.87 -15.09
CA PRO A 81 -2.51 1.81 -15.79
C PRO A 81 -2.71 1.99 -17.30
N THR A 82 -1.63 1.91 -18.06
CA THR A 82 -1.68 1.92 -19.51
C THR A 82 -2.31 0.62 -19.98
N MET A 83 -3.43 0.70 -20.72
CA MET A 83 -4.06 -0.47 -21.32
C MET A 83 -3.41 -0.76 -22.66
N GLU A 84 -2.91 -1.98 -22.83
CA GLU A 84 -2.48 -2.48 -24.13
C GLU A 84 -3.69 -3.07 -24.86
N LEU A 85 -3.85 -2.70 -26.13
CA LEU A 85 -4.92 -3.24 -26.97
C LEU A 85 -4.50 -4.62 -27.47
N VAL A 86 -5.00 -5.66 -26.80
CA VAL A 86 -4.75 -7.05 -27.16
C VAL A 86 -5.86 -7.55 -28.10
N LYS A 87 -5.52 -8.43 -29.06
CA LYS A 87 -6.50 -9.10 -29.90
C LYS A 87 -7.42 -9.98 -29.05
N LEU A 88 -8.73 -9.93 -29.31
CA LEU A 88 -9.72 -10.77 -28.62
C LEU A 88 -9.48 -12.25 -28.93
N THR A 89 -9.22 -13.05 -27.88
CA THR A 89 -9.13 -14.51 -27.99
C THR A 89 -10.52 -15.14 -28.11
N SER A 90 -10.59 -16.37 -28.62
CA SER A 90 -11.84 -17.15 -28.69
C SER A 90 -12.48 -17.35 -27.32
N GLU A 91 -11.66 -17.55 -26.29
CA GLU A 91 -12.08 -17.70 -24.89
C GLU A 91 -12.75 -16.43 -24.33
N MET A 92 -12.21 -15.25 -24.64
CA MET A 92 -12.84 -13.98 -24.23
C MET A 92 -14.21 -13.77 -24.88
N LYS A 93 -14.40 -14.27 -26.10
CA LYS A 93 -15.69 -14.17 -26.82
C LYS A 93 -16.72 -15.17 -26.32
N SER A 94 -16.30 -16.38 -25.91
CA SER A 94 -17.20 -17.39 -25.35
C SER A 94 -17.56 -17.12 -23.89
N PHE A 95 -16.79 -16.28 -23.20
CA PHE A 95 -17.05 -15.90 -21.82
C PHE A 95 -18.33 -15.05 -21.67
N LYS A 96 -19.36 -15.65 -21.04
CA LYS A 96 -20.63 -14.97 -20.71
C LYS A 96 -20.48 -14.15 -19.43
N ALA A 97 -19.94 -12.95 -19.54
CA ALA A 97 -19.66 -12.08 -18.39
C ALA A 97 -20.90 -11.78 -17.52
N TYR A 98 -22.04 -11.50 -18.15
CA TYR A 98 -23.29 -11.21 -17.44
C TYR A 98 -23.76 -12.38 -16.58
N ASP A 99 -23.75 -13.59 -17.14
CA ASP A 99 -24.15 -14.81 -16.46
C ASP A 99 -23.20 -15.12 -15.29
N LYS A 100 -21.89 -14.97 -15.50
CA LYS A 100 -20.88 -15.16 -14.47
C LYS A 100 -21.13 -14.23 -13.27
N ILE A 101 -21.37 -12.94 -13.51
CA ILE A 101 -21.65 -11.97 -12.43
C ILE A 101 -22.89 -12.38 -11.64
N ARG A 102 -23.96 -12.81 -12.31
CA ARG A 102 -25.18 -13.28 -11.65
C ARG A 102 -24.95 -14.55 -10.84
N LEU A 103 -24.19 -15.50 -11.39
CA LEU A 103 -23.84 -16.74 -10.70
C LEU A 103 -23.04 -16.45 -9.42
N GLU A 104 -22.04 -15.57 -9.47
CA GLU A 104 -21.25 -15.21 -8.29
C GLU A 104 -22.08 -14.51 -7.20
N ARG A 105 -23.04 -13.67 -7.60
CA ARG A 105 -24.01 -13.08 -6.65
C ARG A 105 -24.86 -14.15 -5.97
N THR A 106 -25.37 -15.11 -6.74
CA THR A 106 -26.16 -16.23 -6.23
C THR A 106 -25.33 -17.13 -5.32
N ASN A 107 -24.08 -17.44 -5.69
CA ASN A 107 -23.15 -18.22 -4.88
C ASN A 107 -22.88 -17.54 -3.53
N LYS A 108 -22.59 -16.23 -3.54
CA LYS A 108 -22.40 -15.46 -2.30
C LYS A 108 -23.66 -15.45 -1.43
N ARG A 109 -24.85 -15.31 -2.03
CA ARG A 109 -26.14 -15.32 -1.30
C ARG A 109 -26.42 -16.68 -0.65
N HIS A 110 -26.15 -17.77 -1.35
CA HIS A 110 -26.49 -19.12 -0.88
C HIS A 110 -25.32 -19.86 -0.21
N ALA A 111 -24.17 -19.22 0.00
CA ALA A 111 -22.99 -19.85 0.61
C ALA A 111 -23.31 -20.50 1.97
N GLY A 112 -23.99 -19.77 2.87
CA GLY A 112 -24.36 -20.30 4.18
C GLY A 112 -25.37 -21.45 4.10
N ALA A 113 -26.42 -21.30 3.29
CA ALA A 113 -27.43 -22.35 3.12
C ALA A 113 -26.83 -23.63 2.51
N ARG A 114 -25.91 -23.49 1.55
CA ARG A 114 -25.22 -24.63 0.93
C ARG A 114 -24.21 -25.28 1.87
N ALA A 115 -23.58 -24.53 2.77
CA ALA A 115 -22.71 -25.09 3.80
C ALA A 115 -23.50 -25.86 4.88
N LYS A 116 -24.75 -25.43 5.18
CA LYS A 116 -25.62 -26.06 6.19
C LYS A 116 -26.31 -27.35 5.71
N ARG A 117 -26.68 -27.42 4.44
CA ARG A 117 -27.37 -28.59 3.85
C ARG A 117 -26.65 -29.93 4.01
N PRO A 118 -25.33 -30.07 3.77
CA PRO A 118 -24.64 -31.35 3.97
C PRO A 118 -24.63 -31.76 5.45
N SER A 119 -24.45 -30.82 6.39
CA SER A 119 -24.54 -31.15 7.83
C SER A 119 -25.94 -31.58 8.26
N GLU A 120 -27.00 -30.96 7.71
CA GLU A 120 -28.38 -31.36 8.00
C GLU A 120 -28.71 -32.73 7.37
N ALA A 121 -28.23 -33.01 6.16
CA ALA A 121 -28.39 -34.32 5.52
C ALA A 121 -27.64 -35.43 6.27
N GLU A 122 -26.43 -35.17 6.77
CA GLU A 122 -25.69 -36.12 7.60
C GLU A 122 -26.33 -36.36 8.98
N GLU A 123 -26.99 -35.35 9.55
CA GLU A 123 -27.76 -35.50 10.79
C GLU A 123 -29.06 -36.28 10.57
N GLU A 124 -29.69 -36.14 9.40
CA GLU A 124 -30.86 -36.94 9.01
C GLU A 124 -30.50 -38.39 8.67
N GLU A 125 -29.36 -38.67 8.05
CA GLU A 125 -28.90 -40.04 7.76
C GLU A 125 -28.43 -40.81 9.00
N LYS A 126 -28.02 -40.12 10.07
CA LYS A 126 -27.62 -40.74 11.36
C LYS A 126 -28.79 -41.01 12.29
N LYS A 127 -30.00 -40.62 11.92
CA LYS A 127 -31.23 -40.78 12.69
C LYS A 127 -32.04 -41.96 12.21
#